data_AF-A0A353V6R6-F1
#
_entry.id   AF-A0A353V6R6-F1
#
_cell.length_a   1.000
_cell.length_b   1.000
_cell.length_c   1.000
_cell.angle_alpha   90.00
_cell.angle_beta   90.00
_cell.angle_gamma   90.00
#
_symmetry.space_group_name_H-M   'P 1'
#
loop_
_entity.id
_entity.type
_entity.pdbx_description
1 polymer ?
#
loop_
_entity_poly.entity_id
_entity_poly.type
_entity_poly.pdbx_seq_one_letter_code
_entity_poly.pdbx_strand_id
1 'polypeptide(L)'
;YALAIAGFREFLRRFPEHELAGSGQYWIGESYLSLARGYTNTDQADKAEEALAQAVLEFKKVLANHPRSDKVPTALYKEALALIDLKQPQQAQARLRYLIENFPQAEETPLARERLASLTSG
;
A
#
# COMPACT_ATOMS: atom_id res chain seq x y z
N TYR A 1 -2.48 -8.03 -14.43
CA TYR A 1 -1.74 -7.09 -13.57
C TYR A 1 -0.37 -6.70 -14.13
N ALA A 2 0.44 -7.62 -14.69
CA ALA A 2 1.76 -7.27 -15.24
C ALA A 2 1.77 -6.13 -16.28
N LEU A 3 0.83 -6.13 -17.23
CA LEU A 3 0.70 -5.05 -18.23
C LEU A 3 0.36 -3.70 -17.60
N ALA A 4 -0.50 -3.67 -16.58
CA ALA A 4 -0.85 -2.44 -15.87
C ALA A 4 0.36 -1.87 -15.11
N ILE A 5 1.13 -2.74 -14.43
CA ILE A 5 2.36 -2.35 -13.74
C ILE A 5 3.35 -1.73 -14.73
N ALA A 6 3.57 -2.36 -15.89
CA ALA A 6 4.47 -1.83 -16.91
C ALA A 6 4.03 -0.47 -17.44
N GLY A 7 2.73 -0.30 -17.73
CA GLY A 7 2.16 0.97 -18.19
C GLY A 7 2.32 2.10 -17.17
N PHE A 8 1.99 1.85 -15.90
CA PHE A 8 2.17 2.85 -14.85
C PHE A 8 3.64 3.17 -14.61
N ARG A 9 4.54 2.18 -14.63
CA ARG A 9 5.99 2.42 -14.51
C ARG A 9 6.52 3.31 -15.62
N GLU A 10 6.09 3.09 -16.85
CA GLU A 10 6.48 3.94 -17.98
C GLU A 10 5.91 5.36 -17.84
N PHE A 11 4.66 5.50 -17.38
CA PHE A 11 4.08 6.79 -17.06
C PHE A 11 4.90 7.54 -16.00
N LEU A 12 5.24 6.90 -14.88
CA LEU A 12 6.04 7.51 -13.80
C LEU A 12 7.45 7.89 -14.27
N ARG A 13 8.05 7.07 -15.14
CA ARG A 13 9.38 7.36 -15.72
C ARG A 13 9.35 8.61 -16.59
N ARG A 14 8.28 8.79 -17.37
CA ARG A 14 8.14 9.92 -18.30
C ARG A 14 7.62 11.19 -17.63
N PHE A 15 6.79 11.03 -16.60
CA PHE A 15 6.03 12.13 -16.00
C PHE A 15 6.06 12.07 -14.46
N PRO A 16 7.25 12.09 -13.82
CA PRO A 16 7.38 11.87 -12.37
C PRO A 16 6.73 12.98 -11.51
N GLU A 17 6.61 14.20 -12.03
CA GLU A 17 6.02 15.34 -11.31
C GLU A 17 4.55 15.61 -11.68
N HIS A 18 3.96 14.79 -12.56
CA HIS A 18 2.58 14.96 -12.98
C HIS A 18 1.62 14.75 -11.80
N GLU A 19 0.49 15.45 -11.77
CA GLU A 19 -0.50 15.36 -10.67
C GLU A 19 -0.97 13.92 -10.41
N LEU A 20 -1.09 13.13 -11.49
CA LEU A 20 -1.45 11.71 -11.45
C LEU A 20 -0.30 10.75 -11.09
N ALA A 21 0.94 11.23 -10.91
CA ALA A 21 2.08 10.37 -10.59
C ALA A 21 1.87 9.62 -9.27
N GLY A 22 1.37 10.29 -8.23
CA GLY A 22 0.99 9.62 -6.97
C GLY A 22 -0.07 8.54 -7.17
N SER A 23 -1.06 8.79 -8.02
CA SER A 23 -2.08 7.79 -8.39
C SER A 23 -1.49 6.63 -9.19
N GLY A 24 -0.60 6.88 -10.14
CA GLY A 24 0.09 5.84 -10.91
C GLY A 24 0.91 4.91 -9.99
N GLN A 25 1.65 5.50 -9.05
CA GLN A 25 2.43 4.75 -8.06
C GLN A 25 1.53 3.92 -7.14
N TYR A 26 0.39 4.48 -6.71
CA TYR A 26 -0.63 3.76 -5.94
C TYR A 26 -1.20 2.56 -6.69
N TRP A 27 -1.54 2.72 -7.98
CA TRP A 27 -2.11 1.64 -8.79
C TRP A 27 -1.13 0.50 -9.07
N ILE A 28 0.18 0.75 -9.05
CA ILE A 28 1.19 -0.31 -9.06
C ILE A 28 1.08 -1.15 -7.78
N GLY A 29 0.95 -0.52 -6.60
CA GLY A 29 0.75 -1.22 -5.33
C GLY A 29 -0.51 -2.08 -5.32
N GLU A 30 -1.66 -1.54 -5.75
CA GLU A 30 -2.92 -2.29 -5.87
C GLU A 30 -2.82 -3.46 -6.88
N SER A 31 -2.03 -3.30 -7.94
CA SER A 31 -1.79 -4.37 -8.91
C SER A 31 -1.03 -5.54 -8.26
N TYR A 32 -0.05 -5.25 -7.41
CA TYR A 32 0.67 -6.26 -6.64
C TYR A 32 -0.21 -6.91 -5.56
N LEU A 33 -1.05 -6.16 -4.86
CA LEU A 33 -2.04 -6.74 -3.94
C LEU A 33 -3.00 -7.70 -4.67
N SER A 34 -3.42 -7.33 -5.86
CA SER A 34 -4.31 -8.18 -6.66
C SER A 34 -3.62 -9.46 -7.15
N LEU A 35 -2.33 -9.38 -7.48
CA LEU A 35 -1.50 -10.57 -7.76
C LEU A 35 -1.40 -11.48 -6.53
N ALA A 36 -1.10 -10.91 -5.35
CA ALA A 36 -1.02 -11.68 -4.11
C ALA A 36 -2.31 -12.45 -3.81
N ARG A 37 -3.46 -11.79 -3.97
CA ARG A 37 -4.77 -12.42 -3.82
C ARG A 37 -5.00 -13.56 -4.81
N GLY A 38 -4.54 -13.40 -6.05
CA GLY A 38 -4.62 -14.45 -7.08
C GLY A 38 -3.79 -15.70 -6.76
N TYR A 39 -2.75 -15.57 -5.93
CA TYR A 39 -1.93 -16.69 -5.47
C TYR A 39 -2.42 -17.29 -4.14
N THR A 40 -3.31 -16.60 -3.43
CA THR A 40 -3.83 -17.07 -2.14
C THR A 40 -4.63 -18.36 -2.33
N ASN A 41 -4.47 -19.33 -1.43
CA ASN A 41 -5.10 -20.66 -1.49
C ASN A 41 -4.65 -21.53 -2.69
N THR A 42 -3.47 -21.27 -3.22
CA THR A 42 -2.79 -22.13 -4.19
C THR A 42 -1.49 -22.66 -3.59
N ASP A 43 -0.84 -23.62 -4.25
CA ASP A 43 0.49 -24.10 -3.86
C ASP A 43 1.62 -23.05 -4.10
N GLN A 44 1.26 -21.79 -4.40
CA GLN A 44 2.17 -20.69 -4.69
C GLN A 44 2.19 -19.63 -3.56
N ALA A 45 2.20 -20.08 -2.29
CA ALA A 45 2.25 -19.19 -1.13
C ALA A 45 3.42 -18.19 -1.20
N ASP A 46 4.60 -18.65 -1.61
CA ASP A 46 5.80 -17.80 -1.76
C ASP A 46 5.57 -16.62 -2.72
N LYS A 47 4.82 -16.84 -3.82
CA LYS A 47 4.49 -15.76 -4.77
C LYS A 47 3.48 -14.78 -4.20
N ALA A 48 2.57 -15.25 -3.33
CA ALA A 48 1.65 -14.38 -2.62
C ALA A 48 2.44 -13.44 -1.69
N GLU A 49 3.38 -13.99 -0.92
CA GLU A 49 4.26 -13.22 -0.04
C GLU A 49 5.15 -12.24 -0.81
N GLU A 50 5.76 -12.67 -1.91
CA GLU A 50 6.56 -11.79 -2.77
C GLU A 50 5.72 -10.62 -3.33
N ALA A 51 4.52 -10.92 -3.82
CA ALA A 51 3.62 -9.89 -4.33
C ALA A 51 3.14 -8.93 -3.23
N LEU A 52 2.87 -9.42 -2.01
CA LEU A 52 2.59 -8.55 -0.86
C LEU A 52 3.78 -7.65 -0.52
N ALA A 53 5.00 -8.20 -0.52
CA ALA A 53 6.21 -7.42 -0.25
C ALA A 53 6.41 -6.32 -1.32
N GLN A 54 6.16 -6.63 -2.60
CA GLN A 54 6.17 -5.63 -3.66
C GLN A 54 5.08 -4.58 -3.47
N ALA A 55 3.87 -4.96 -3.06
CA ALA A 55 2.81 -4.00 -2.76
C ALA A 55 3.22 -3.01 -1.66
N VAL A 56 3.80 -3.51 -0.55
CA VAL A 56 4.34 -2.67 0.53
C VAL A 56 5.37 -1.66 0.00
N LEU A 57 6.32 -2.12 -0.83
CA LEU A 57 7.34 -1.24 -1.41
C LEU A 57 6.74 -0.15 -2.30
N GLU A 58 5.74 -0.48 -3.11
CA GLU A 58 5.14 0.46 -4.06
C GLU A 58 4.21 1.45 -3.35
N PHE A 59 3.53 1.06 -2.26
CA PHE A 59 2.79 2.01 -1.42
C PHE A 59 3.70 2.97 -0.66
N LYS A 60 4.84 2.49 -0.12
CA LYS A 60 5.85 3.35 0.51
C LYS A 60 6.33 4.46 -0.42
N LYS A 61 6.49 4.14 -1.71
CA LYS A 61 6.92 5.12 -2.73
C LYS A 61 5.88 6.22 -2.97
N VAL A 62 4.59 5.99 -2.72
CA VAL A 62 3.57 7.05 -2.86
C VAL A 62 3.90 8.21 -1.92
N LEU A 63 4.14 7.93 -0.64
CA LEU A 63 4.55 8.95 0.33
C LEU A 63 5.95 9.50 0.02
N ALA A 64 6.92 8.62 -0.28
CA ALA A 64 8.31 9.04 -0.44
C ALA A 64 8.54 9.93 -1.68
N ASN A 65 7.87 9.62 -2.79
CA ASN A 65 8.08 10.30 -4.08
C ASN A 65 6.98 11.32 -4.39
N HIS A 66 5.77 11.12 -3.84
CA HIS A 66 4.60 11.95 -4.13
C HIS A 66 3.87 12.39 -2.85
N PRO A 67 4.57 13.05 -1.89
CA PRO A 67 4.01 13.36 -0.57
C PRO A 67 2.78 14.27 -0.58
N ARG A 68 2.54 14.99 -1.68
CA ARG A 68 1.36 15.86 -1.88
C ARG A 68 0.17 15.16 -2.55
N SER A 69 0.30 13.87 -2.90
CA SER A 69 -0.78 13.14 -3.54
C SER A 69 -1.92 12.87 -2.56
N ASP A 70 -3.14 13.03 -3.05
CA ASP A 70 -4.38 12.61 -2.39
C ASP A 70 -4.42 11.11 -2.06
N LYS A 71 -3.57 10.29 -2.68
CA LYS A 71 -3.46 8.85 -2.43
C LYS A 71 -2.55 8.48 -1.26
N VAL A 72 -1.87 9.43 -0.64
CA VAL A 72 -0.95 9.13 0.48
C VAL A 72 -1.66 8.46 1.66
N PRO A 73 -2.82 8.96 2.17
CA PRO A 73 -3.53 8.28 3.26
C PRO A 73 -3.97 6.87 2.88
N THR A 74 -4.57 6.72 1.69
CA THR A 74 -4.99 5.40 1.17
C THR A 74 -3.80 4.44 1.04
N ALA A 75 -2.66 4.91 0.51
CA ALA A 75 -1.46 4.10 0.35
C ALA A 75 -0.89 3.65 1.70
N LEU A 76 -0.84 4.52 2.71
CA LEU A 76 -0.42 4.16 4.07
C LEU A 76 -1.32 3.09 4.69
N TYR A 77 -2.64 3.21 4.51
CA TYR A 77 -3.59 2.23 5.00
C TYR A 77 -3.40 0.88 4.31
N LYS A 78 -3.28 0.87 2.97
CA LYS A 78 -3.04 -0.34 2.18
C LYS A 78 -1.68 -0.98 2.47
N GLU A 79 -0.64 -0.18 2.71
CA GLU A 79 0.67 -0.65 3.18
C GLU A 79 0.51 -1.40 4.50
N ALA A 80 -0.22 -0.83 5.47
CA ALA A 80 -0.46 -1.49 6.75
C ALA A 80 -1.22 -2.81 6.59
N LEU A 81 -2.25 -2.86 5.73
CA LEU A 81 -2.99 -4.10 5.47
C LEU A 81 -2.08 -5.18 4.87
N ALA A 82 -1.25 -4.82 3.88
CA ALA A 82 -0.29 -5.75 3.28
C ALA A 82 0.73 -6.27 4.32
N LEU A 83 1.19 -5.41 5.24
CA LEU A 83 2.07 -5.78 6.33
C LEU A 83 1.40 -6.74 7.34
N ILE A 84 0.09 -6.60 7.59
CA ILE A 84 -0.67 -7.55 8.42
C ILE A 84 -0.71 -8.92 7.74
N ASP A 85 -0.99 -8.95 6.44
CA ASP A 85 -1.05 -10.20 5.66
C ASP A 85 0.33 -10.90 5.65
N LEU A 86 1.41 -10.12 5.57
CA LEU A 86 2.81 -10.59 5.71
C LEU A 86 3.22 -10.98 7.14
N LYS A 87 2.30 -10.98 8.10
CA LYS A 87 2.58 -11.28 9.52
C LYS A 87 3.63 -10.34 10.14
N GLN A 88 3.64 -9.08 9.72
CA GLN A 88 4.50 -8.01 10.25
C GLN A 88 3.68 -6.95 11.03
N PRO A 89 2.96 -7.33 12.10
CA PRO A 89 2.00 -6.45 12.77
C PRO A 89 2.64 -5.20 13.38
N GLN A 90 3.88 -5.28 13.86
CA GLN A 90 4.57 -4.13 14.46
C GLN A 90 4.82 -3.02 13.43
N GLN A 91 5.20 -3.39 12.20
CA GLN A 91 5.35 -2.44 11.11
C GLN A 91 3.99 -1.89 10.67
N ALA A 92 2.97 -2.75 10.57
CA ALA A 92 1.60 -2.31 10.26
C ALA A 92 1.10 -1.27 11.26
N GLN A 93 1.24 -1.53 12.56
CA GLN A 93 0.86 -0.59 13.62
C GLN A 93 1.57 0.76 13.48
N ALA A 94 2.87 0.76 13.13
CA ALA A 94 3.61 2.00 12.90
C ALA A 94 3.03 2.81 11.74
N ARG A 95 2.62 2.15 10.65
CA ARG A 95 2.00 2.83 9.50
C ARG A 95 0.60 3.34 9.81
N LEU A 96 -0.21 2.58 10.56
CA LEU A 96 -1.53 3.02 11.01
C LEU A 96 -1.42 4.24 11.95
N ARG A 97 -0.49 4.22 12.92
CA ARG A 97 -0.23 5.38 13.80
C ARG A 97 0.19 6.60 12.98
N TYR A 98 1.13 6.43 12.06
CA TYR A 98 1.56 7.52 11.18
C TYR A 98 0.40 8.12 10.40
N LEU A 99 -0.48 7.29 9.83
CA LEU A 99 -1.68 7.75 9.12
C LEU A 99 -2.59 8.57 10.04
N ILE A 100 -2.89 8.05 11.23
CA ILE A 100 -3.78 8.69 12.20
C ILE A 100 -3.23 10.05 12.67
N GLU A 101 -1.92 10.13 12.89
CA GLU A 101 -1.23 11.32 13.39
C GLU A 101 -1.11 12.41 12.31
N ASN A 102 -0.80 12.02 11.07
CA ASN A 102 -0.47 12.97 9.99
C ASN A 102 -1.65 13.30 9.08
N PHE A 103 -2.67 12.43 9.03
CA PHE A 103 -3.83 12.59 8.14
C PHE A 103 -5.16 12.45 8.88
N PRO A 104 -5.38 13.12 10.03
CA PRO A 104 -6.52 12.84 10.93
C PRO A 104 -7.92 13.07 10.32
N GLN A 105 -8.01 13.78 9.18
CA GLN A 105 -9.24 14.06 8.45
C GLN A 105 -9.43 13.18 7.20
N ALA A 106 -8.51 12.27 6.90
CA ALA A 106 -8.63 11.35 5.78
C ALA A 106 -9.70 10.29 6.04
N GLU A 107 -10.33 9.82 4.97
CA GLU A 107 -11.38 8.79 4.99
C GLU A 107 -10.90 7.48 5.65
N GLU A 108 -9.61 7.15 5.49
CA GLU A 108 -9.02 5.94 6.08
C GLU A 108 -8.69 6.07 7.57
N THR A 109 -8.76 7.27 8.16
CA THR A 109 -8.37 7.47 9.56
C THR A 109 -9.22 6.68 10.55
N PRO A 110 -10.57 6.69 10.47
CA PRO A 110 -11.40 5.86 11.33
C PRO A 110 -11.08 4.37 11.18
N LEU A 111 -10.88 3.90 9.94
CA LEU A 111 -10.53 2.51 9.64
C LEU A 111 -9.15 2.13 10.23
N ALA A 112 -8.19 3.05 10.15
CA ALA A 112 -6.87 2.85 10.71
C ALA A 112 -6.90 2.76 12.25
N ARG A 113 -7.75 3.56 12.92
CA ARG A 113 -7.94 3.49 14.38
C ARG A 113 -8.52 2.14 14.80
N GLU A 114 -9.58 1.70 14.12
CA GLU A 114 -10.21 0.40 14.37
C GLU A 114 -9.18 -0.74 14.18
N ARG A 115 -8.45 -0.70 13.06
CA ARG A 115 -7.46 -1.73 12.77
C ARG A 115 -6.32 -1.72 13.77
N LEU A 116 -5.82 -0.56 14.16
CA LEU A 116 -4.77 -0.43 15.17
C LEU A 116 -5.22 -1.02 16.52
N ALA A 117 -6.44 -0.70 16.98
CA ALA A 117 -6.99 -1.24 18.22
C ALA A 117 -7.08 -2.78 18.18
N SER A 118 -7.49 -3.35 17.05
CA SER A 118 -7.56 -4.82 16.88
C SER A 118 -6.18 -5.50 16.96
N LEU A 119 -5.11 -4.80 16.58
CA LEU A 119 -3.73 -5.34 16.61
C LEU A 119 -3.05 -5.22 17.98
N THR A 120 -3.57 -4.36 18.87
CA THR A 120 -2.99 -4.12 20.19
C THR A 120 -3.76 -4.75 21.32
N SER A 121 -4.95 -5.29 21.05
CA SER A 121 -5.85 -5.89 22.06
C SER A 121 -5.57 -7.39 22.30
N GLY A 122 -4.31 -7.82 22.14
CA GLY A 122 -3.88 -9.22 22.27
C GLY A 122 -2.90 -9.43 23.42
#